data_AF-B9EZW2-F1
#
_entry.id   AF-B9EZW2-F1
#
_cell.length_a   1.000
_cell.length_b   1.000
_cell.length_c   1.000
_cell.angle_alpha   90.00
_cell.angle_beta   90.00
_cell.angle_gamma   90.00
#
_symmetry.space_group_name_H-M   'P 1'
#
loop_
_entity.id
_entity.type
_entity.pdbx_description
1 polymer ?
#
loop_
_entity_poly.entity_id
_entity_poly.type
_entity_poly.pdbx_seq_one_letter_code
_entity_poly.pdbx_strand_id
1 'polypeptide(L)'
;MVAMRGASPVVVLVLVASVLAPGAMSAKFVFTNNCHEVLYPGVLTPATAQAFPTTGFELQPGASAAYDGVPDNWSGNIWARRLCSTDASGRFSCESGDCGTGRGAGGAVVGCKSGCLAFGRDDLCCRGAYGTPDKCPPSQYSKFFKDKCPQAYSYAYDDKSSTFTCTSGASYQITFCP
;
A
#
# COMPACT_ATOMS: atom_id res chain seq x y z
N MET A 1 44.13 0.54 61.96
CA MET A 1 44.80 -0.59 61.27
C MET A 1 44.22 -1.88 61.79
N VAL A 2 43.26 -2.47 61.06
CA VAL A 2 42.88 -3.89 61.13
C VAL A 2 42.46 -4.29 59.71
N ALA A 3 42.89 -5.48 59.30
CA ALA A 3 43.21 -5.87 57.93
C ALA A 3 42.02 -6.05 56.97
N MET A 4 42.20 -5.60 55.73
CA MET A 4 41.40 -6.03 54.57
C MET A 4 41.75 -7.48 54.22
N ARG A 5 40.77 -8.39 54.28
CA ARG A 5 40.90 -9.73 53.67
C ARG A 5 40.51 -9.62 52.20
N GLY A 6 41.45 -9.97 51.32
CA GLY A 6 41.24 -10.03 49.88
C GLY A 6 40.26 -11.13 49.51
N ALA A 7 39.22 -10.77 48.76
CA ALA A 7 38.36 -11.70 48.04
C ALA A 7 38.78 -11.68 46.56
N SER A 8 39.12 -12.84 46.01
CA SER A 8 39.44 -13.04 44.59
C SER A 8 38.31 -12.53 43.69
N PRO A 9 38.61 -11.87 42.55
CA PRO A 9 37.60 -11.58 41.55
C PRO A 9 37.23 -12.89 40.86
N VAL A 10 36.05 -13.42 41.14
CA VAL A 10 35.43 -14.46 40.30
C VAL A 10 35.03 -13.77 39.00
N VAL A 11 35.82 -13.94 37.95
CA VAL A 11 35.48 -13.48 36.60
C VAL A 11 34.34 -14.36 36.08
N VAL A 12 33.10 -13.88 36.22
CA VAL A 12 31.93 -14.53 35.61
C VAL A 12 31.96 -14.21 34.12
N LEU A 13 32.48 -15.15 33.33
CA LEU A 13 32.43 -15.08 31.87
C LEU A 13 30.98 -15.32 31.42
N VAL A 14 30.18 -14.24 31.32
CA VAL A 14 28.85 -14.31 30.73
C VAL A 14 29.03 -14.50 29.23
N LEU A 15 29.00 -15.77 28.78
CA LEU A 15 28.83 -16.11 27.37
C LEU A 15 27.45 -15.60 26.94
N VAL A 16 27.41 -14.38 26.40
CA VAL A 16 26.24 -13.89 25.66
C VAL A 16 26.20 -14.73 24.37
N ALA A 17 25.55 -15.89 24.44
CA ALA A 17 25.18 -16.63 23.25
C ALA A 17 24.25 -15.72 22.45
N SER A 18 24.79 -15.09 21.41
CA SER A 18 24.04 -14.32 20.44
C SER A 18 23.16 -15.34 19.71
N VAL A 19 21.95 -15.53 20.21
CA VAL A 19 20.92 -16.29 19.51
C VAL A 19 20.64 -15.50 18.24
N LEU A 20 21.25 -15.90 17.13
CA LEU A 20 20.83 -15.53 15.79
C LEU A 20 19.44 -16.16 15.62
N ALA A 21 18.41 -15.41 16.02
CA ALA A 21 17.06 -15.73 15.62
C ALA A 21 17.05 -15.82 14.09
N PRO A 22 16.44 -16.86 13.49
CA PRO A 22 16.26 -16.89 12.04
C PRO A 22 15.58 -15.58 11.64
N GLY A 23 16.28 -14.77 10.85
CA GLY A 23 15.76 -13.48 10.42
C GLY A 23 14.43 -13.70 9.73
N ALA A 24 13.35 -13.18 10.30
CA ALA A 24 12.08 -13.13 9.61
C ALA A 24 12.32 -12.32 8.32
N MET A 25 12.13 -12.96 7.17
CA MET A 25 12.25 -12.27 5.89
C MET A 25 11.15 -11.20 5.86
N SER A 26 11.58 -9.97 5.62
CA SER A 26 10.69 -8.81 5.63
C SER A 26 10.97 -7.93 4.43
N ALA A 27 9.91 -7.34 3.90
CA ALA A 27 9.94 -6.41 2.81
C ALA A 27 10.10 -4.98 3.32
N LYS A 28 10.71 -4.14 2.47
CA LYS A 28 10.80 -2.69 2.67
C LYS A 28 9.91 -2.00 1.65
N PHE A 29 9.16 -1.00 2.09
CA PHE A 29 8.35 -0.16 1.23
C PHE A 29 8.84 1.29 1.30
N VAL A 30 9.16 1.88 0.17
CA VAL A 30 9.55 3.29 0.04
C VAL A 30 8.53 4.00 -0.82
N PHE A 31 7.91 5.03 -0.25
CA PHE A 31 6.92 5.86 -0.91
C PHE A 31 7.55 7.19 -1.29
N THR A 32 7.35 7.64 -2.51
CA THR A 32 7.89 8.91 -3.02
C THR A 32 6.79 9.70 -3.70
N ASN A 33 6.65 10.98 -3.33
CA ASN A 33 5.71 11.89 -3.98
C ASN A 33 6.45 12.82 -4.95
N ASN A 34 6.34 12.54 -6.25
CA ASN A 34 6.84 13.41 -7.31
C ASN A 34 5.75 14.37 -7.84
N CYS A 35 4.54 14.35 -7.27
CA CYS A 35 3.49 15.28 -7.62
C CYS A 35 3.78 16.68 -7.05
N HIS A 36 3.19 17.71 -7.65
CA HIS A 36 3.32 19.11 -7.20
C HIS A 36 2.44 19.48 -6.00
N GLU A 37 1.70 18.52 -5.45
CA GLU A 37 0.75 18.71 -4.36
C GLU A 37 0.98 17.68 -3.26
N VAL A 38 0.48 17.97 -2.07
CA VAL A 38 0.50 17.04 -0.94
C VAL A 38 -0.41 15.84 -1.26
N LEU A 39 0.11 14.65 -0.98
CA LEU A 39 -0.64 13.41 -1.08
C LEU A 39 -0.89 12.83 0.31
N TYR A 40 -1.95 12.07 0.42
CA TYR A 40 -2.24 11.30 1.62
C TYR A 40 -2.33 9.81 1.27
N PRO A 41 -1.20 9.09 1.16
CA PRO A 41 -1.23 7.65 0.95
C PRO A 41 -2.09 6.93 1.99
N GLY A 42 -2.80 5.90 1.53
CA GLY A 42 -3.61 4.99 2.34
C GLY A 42 -3.14 3.56 2.14
N VAL A 43 -3.19 2.77 3.21
CA VAL A 43 -2.86 1.36 3.21
C VAL A 43 -3.99 0.58 3.87
N LEU A 44 -4.52 -0.40 3.14
CA LEU A 44 -5.55 -1.31 3.64
C LEU A 44 -4.98 -2.72 3.73
N THR A 45 -5.00 -3.26 4.95
CA THR A 45 -4.68 -4.66 5.21
C THR A 45 -5.97 -5.40 5.57
N PRO A 46 -6.25 -6.60 5.04
CA PRO A 46 -7.38 -7.42 5.47
C PRO A 46 -7.32 -7.70 6.98
N ALA A 47 -8.47 -7.76 7.64
CA ALA A 47 -8.56 -7.94 9.10
C ALA A 47 -7.91 -9.23 9.63
N THR A 48 -7.72 -10.22 8.75
CA THR A 48 -7.13 -11.53 9.08
C THR A 48 -5.61 -11.58 8.87
N ALA A 49 -5.00 -10.53 8.33
CA ALA A 49 -3.58 -10.45 8.03
C ALA A 49 -2.83 -9.59 9.05
N GLN A 50 -1.52 -9.81 9.17
CA GLN A 50 -0.66 -8.96 9.98
C GLN A 50 -0.66 -7.53 9.39
N ALA A 51 -0.98 -6.56 10.23
CA ALA A 51 -1.15 -5.17 9.80
C ALA A 51 0.15 -4.55 9.24
N PHE A 52 0.00 -3.74 8.19
CA PHE A 52 1.05 -2.82 7.76
C PHE A 52 1.35 -1.78 8.87
N PRO A 53 2.57 -1.23 9.00
CA PRO A 53 2.93 -0.29 10.06
C PRO A 53 2.09 1.00 10.14
N THR A 54 1.34 1.33 9.10
CA THR A 54 0.43 2.48 9.02
C THR A 54 -0.79 2.13 8.18
N THR A 55 -1.90 2.83 8.40
CA THR A 55 -3.09 2.80 7.52
C THR A 55 -3.18 4.05 6.64
N GLY A 56 -2.36 5.07 6.89
CA GLY A 56 -2.26 6.26 6.07
C GLY A 56 -1.37 7.33 6.69
N PHE A 57 -0.83 8.21 5.84
CA PHE A 57 0.09 9.26 6.25
C PHE A 57 0.03 10.43 5.25
N GLU A 58 0.57 11.58 5.64
CA GLU A 58 0.77 12.74 4.76
C GLU A 58 2.14 12.64 4.09
N LEU A 59 2.22 12.96 2.80
CA LEU A 59 3.44 12.92 2.01
C LEU A 59 3.58 14.19 1.16
N GLN A 60 4.49 15.08 1.57
CA GLN A 60 4.75 16.36 0.92
C GLN A 60 5.38 16.21 -0.48
N PRO A 61 5.22 17.19 -1.39
CA PRO A 61 5.91 17.21 -2.68
C PRO A 61 7.42 17.02 -2.54
N GLY A 62 8.01 16.11 -3.32
CA GLY A 62 9.43 15.76 -3.29
C GLY A 62 9.87 14.92 -2.08
N ALA A 63 8.97 14.64 -1.12
CA ALA A 63 9.30 13.86 0.06
C ALA A 63 9.24 12.35 -0.21
N SER A 64 9.92 11.60 0.64
CA SER A 64 9.81 10.15 0.71
C SER A 64 9.60 9.65 2.14
N ALA A 65 8.90 8.54 2.28
CA ALA A 65 8.69 7.83 3.54
C ALA A 65 9.02 6.35 3.36
N ALA A 66 9.68 5.74 4.33
CA ALA A 66 10.09 4.34 4.28
C ALA A 66 9.52 3.54 5.46
N TYR A 67 9.08 2.31 5.18
CA TYR A 67 8.58 1.36 6.15
C TYR A 67 9.32 0.04 5.98
N ASP A 68 10.14 -0.31 6.97
CA ASP A 68 10.88 -1.57 7.03
C ASP A 68 10.13 -2.61 7.88
N GLY A 69 10.51 -3.89 7.76
CA GLY A 69 9.98 -4.94 8.62
C GLY A 69 8.55 -5.38 8.25
N VAL A 70 8.08 -5.09 7.04
CA VAL A 70 6.75 -5.54 6.57
C VAL A 70 6.83 -7.05 6.32
N PRO A 71 5.87 -7.86 6.81
CA PRO A 71 5.91 -9.31 6.59
C PRO A 71 5.94 -9.65 5.10
N ASP A 72 6.77 -10.60 4.70
CA ASP A 72 6.88 -11.02 3.29
C ASP A 72 5.60 -11.65 2.72
N ASN A 73 4.74 -12.18 3.58
CA ASN A 73 3.42 -12.69 3.22
C ASN A 73 2.30 -11.65 3.34
N TRP A 74 2.65 -10.38 3.54
CA TRP A 74 1.67 -9.31 3.61
C TRP A 74 0.94 -9.17 2.27
N SER A 75 -0.37 -8.97 2.36
CA SER A 75 -1.25 -8.70 1.23
C SER A 75 -2.19 -7.57 1.59
N GLY A 76 -2.35 -6.62 0.69
CA GLY A 76 -3.15 -5.43 0.93
C GLY A 76 -3.16 -4.50 -0.27
N ASN A 77 -3.81 -3.35 -0.10
CA ASN A 77 -3.92 -2.32 -1.11
C ASN A 77 -3.22 -1.05 -0.64
N ILE A 78 -2.57 -0.37 -1.57
CA ILE A 78 -1.93 0.92 -1.40
C ILE A 78 -2.50 1.86 -2.44
N TRP A 79 -2.86 3.08 -2.04
CA TRP A 79 -3.31 4.14 -2.97
C TRP A 79 -2.94 5.52 -2.42
N ALA A 80 -3.03 6.55 -3.26
CA ALA A 80 -2.94 7.94 -2.84
C ALA A 80 -4.31 8.59 -2.76
N ARG A 81 -4.54 9.37 -1.70
CA ARG A 81 -5.65 10.31 -1.61
C ARG A 81 -5.17 11.70 -1.99
N ARG A 82 -6.02 12.45 -2.69
CA ARG A 82 -5.71 13.80 -3.22
C ARG A 82 -6.77 14.80 -2.81
N LEU A 83 -6.36 16.07 -2.74
CA LEU A 83 -7.24 17.20 -2.44
C LEU A 83 -8.01 16.96 -1.13
N CYS A 84 -7.26 16.71 -0.06
CA CYS A 84 -7.83 16.41 1.25
C CYS A 84 -7.92 17.66 2.12
N SER A 85 -8.94 17.70 2.97
CA SER A 85 -9.14 18.75 3.96
C SER A 85 -9.83 18.21 5.21
N THR A 86 -9.65 18.93 6.33
CA THR A 86 -10.40 18.69 7.56
C THR A 86 -11.44 19.79 7.70
N ASP A 87 -12.72 19.41 7.78
CA ASP A 87 -13.79 20.38 7.98
C ASP A 87 -13.83 20.92 9.43
N ALA A 88 -14.70 21.90 9.69
CA ALA A 88 -14.85 22.50 11.01
C ALA A 88 -15.31 21.52 12.11
N SER A 89 -15.84 20.34 11.72
CA SER A 89 -16.21 19.27 12.65
C SER A 89 -15.06 18.32 12.98
N GLY A 90 -13.87 18.55 12.41
CA GLY A 90 -12.71 17.68 12.55
C GLY A 90 -12.74 16.46 11.62
N ARG A 91 -13.64 16.43 10.63
CA ARG A 91 -13.72 15.32 9.67
C ARG A 91 -12.72 15.52 8.55
N PHE A 92 -11.77 14.60 8.45
CA PHE A 92 -10.86 14.51 7.31
C PHE A 92 -11.55 13.83 6.13
N SER A 93 -11.49 14.45 4.94
CA SER A 93 -12.05 13.89 3.70
C SER A 93 -11.24 14.34 2.48
N CYS A 94 -11.27 13.52 1.43
CA CYS A 94 -10.56 13.78 0.18
C CYS A 94 -11.51 13.75 -1.02
N GLU A 95 -11.19 14.53 -2.07
CA GLU A 95 -12.00 14.49 -3.29
C GLU A 95 -11.76 13.23 -4.13
N SER A 96 -10.55 12.66 -4.05
CA SER A 96 -10.16 11.45 -4.78
C SER A 96 -9.45 10.45 -3.87
N GLY A 97 -9.78 9.17 -4.04
CA GLY A 97 -9.22 8.06 -3.28
C GLY A 97 -9.66 7.98 -1.82
N ASP A 98 -10.63 8.79 -1.39
CA ASP A 98 -11.10 8.82 0.00
C ASP A 98 -11.48 7.42 0.50
N CYS A 99 -11.08 7.10 1.72
CA CYS A 99 -11.34 5.80 2.35
C CYS A 99 -12.61 5.80 3.21
N GLY A 100 -13.40 6.88 3.18
CA GLY A 100 -14.65 7.08 3.89
C GLY A 100 -15.76 7.62 2.99
N THR A 101 -16.54 8.59 3.49
CA THR A 101 -17.74 9.12 2.81
C THR A 101 -17.46 10.11 1.67
N GLY A 102 -16.20 10.26 1.23
CA GLY A 102 -15.77 11.31 0.30
C GLY A 102 -16.63 11.39 -0.95
N ARG A 103 -17.32 12.54 -1.09
CA ARG A 103 -18.00 12.95 -2.33
C ARG A 103 -17.10 13.97 -3.01
N GLY A 104 -16.75 13.74 -4.27
CA GLY A 104 -16.10 14.77 -5.09
C GLY A 104 -17.00 16.00 -5.15
N ALA A 105 -16.58 17.09 -4.53
CA ALA A 105 -17.31 18.35 -4.46
C ALA A 105 -16.54 19.42 -5.26
N GLY A 106 -16.49 19.25 -6.58
CA GLY A 106 -15.82 20.19 -7.47
C GLY A 106 -16.14 19.88 -8.93
N GLY A 107 -16.30 20.92 -9.75
CA GLY A 107 -16.49 20.76 -11.20
C GLY A 107 -15.24 20.29 -11.96
N ALA A 108 -14.12 20.06 -11.25
CA ALA A 108 -12.87 19.55 -11.80
C ALA A 108 -12.89 18.01 -11.89
N VAL A 109 -12.27 17.46 -12.94
CA VAL A 109 -12.07 16.01 -13.06
C VAL A 109 -10.90 15.59 -12.18
N VAL A 110 -11.19 14.99 -11.03
CA VAL A 110 -10.21 14.57 -10.01
C VAL A 110 -9.95 13.06 -9.98
N GLY A 111 -10.58 12.32 -10.90
CA GLY A 111 -10.40 10.89 -11.09
C GLY A 111 -11.28 10.34 -12.21
N CYS A 112 -10.94 9.16 -12.71
CA CYS A 112 -11.73 8.44 -13.71
C CYS A 112 -12.27 7.15 -13.12
N LYS A 113 -13.60 7.00 -13.12
CA LYS A 113 -14.24 5.74 -12.72
C LYS A 113 -13.97 4.65 -13.76
N SER A 114 -13.80 3.42 -13.30
CA SER A 114 -13.87 2.24 -14.18
C SER A 114 -15.30 2.07 -14.72
N GLY A 115 -15.46 1.29 -15.80
CA GLY A 115 -16.79 0.95 -16.31
C GLY A 115 -17.69 0.32 -15.25
N CYS A 116 -17.14 -0.55 -14.40
CA CYS A 116 -17.88 -1.14 -13.29
C CYS A 116 -18.36 -0.07 -12.29
N LEU A 117 -17.47 0.82 -11.83
CA LEU A 117 -17.82 1.86 -10.86
C LEU A 117 -18.78 2.92 -11.43
N ALA A 118 -18.74 3.15 -12.74
CA ALA A 118 -19.62 4.10 -13.41
C ALA A 118 -21.03 3.57 -13.65
N PHE A 119 -21.16 2.31 -14.08
CA PHE A 119 -22.44 1.77 -14.57
C PHE A 119 -23.01 0.61 -13.76
N GLY A 120 -22.20 -0.03 -12.90
CA GLY A 120 -22.63 -1.13 -12.02
C GLY A 120 -23.12 -2.39 -12.73
N ARG A 121 -22.89 -2.53 -14.03
CA ARG A 121 -23.33 -3.68 -14.83
C ARG A 121 -22.44 -4.90 -14.60
N ASP A 122 -23.06 -6.08 -14.57
CA ASP A 122 -22.35 -7.34 -14.28
C ASP A 122 -21.30 -7.72 -15.34
N ASP A 123 -21.50 -7.33 -16.60
CA ASP A 123 -20.52 -7.54 -17.67
C ASP A 123 -19.30 -6.62 -17.55
N LEU A 124 -19.43 -5.47 -16.87
CA LEU A 124 -18.31 -4.56 -16.60
C LEU A 124 -17.63 -4.86 -15.26
N CYS A 125 -18.37 -5.44 -14.32
CA CYS A 125 -17.89 -5.83 -12.99
C CYS A 125 -17.44 -7.30 -12.91
N CYS A 126 -17.65 -8.08 -13.98
CA CYS A 126 -17.40 -9.52 -14.03
C CYS A 126 -18.07 -10.31 -12.89
N ARG A 127 -19.39 -10.13 -12.72
CA ARG A 127 -20.17 -10.79 -11.66
C ARG A 127 -21.19 -11.77 -12.25
N GLY A 128 -21.66 -12.70 -11.43
CA GLY A 128 -22.72 -13.64 -11.80
C GLY A 128 -22.36 -14.46 -13.03
N ALA A 129 -23.15 -14.32 -14.11
CA ALA A 129 -22.90 -15.01 -15.38
C ALA A 129 -21.55 -14.64 -16.03
N TYR A 130 -20.96 -13.50 -15.65
CA TYR A 130 -19.68 -13.00 -16.13
C TYR A 130 -18.53 -13.29 -15.13
N GLY A 131 -18.74 -14.16 -14.14
CA GLY A 131 -17.77 -14.46 -13.07
C GLY A 131 -16.61 -15.38 -13.48
N THR A 132 -16.35 -15.54 -14.77
CA THR A 132 -15.20 -16.28 -15.29
C THR A 132 -14.52 -15.52 -16.44
N PRO A 133 -13.20 -15.68 -16.64
CA PRO A 133 -12.46 -14.93 -17.67
C PRO A 133 -13.00 -15.11 -19.09
N ASP A 134 -13.46 -16.31 -19.44
CA ASP A 134 -14.06 -16.62 -20.74
C ASP A 134 -15.39 -15.90 -20.99
N LYS A 135 -16.09 -15.52 -19.92
CA LYS A 135 -17.41 -14.89 -19.99
C LYS A 135 -17.36 -13.37 -19.83
N CYS A 136 -16.27 -12.80 -19.32
CA CYS A 136 -16.11 -11.36 -19.15
C CYS A 136 -14.97 -10.83 -20.04
N PRO A 137 -15.23 -10.55 -21.33
CA PRO A 137 -14.23 -10.02 -22.23
C PRO A 137 -13.92 -8.53 -21.93
N PRO A 138 -12.76 -8.00 -22.37
CA PRO A 138 -12.45 -6.58 -22.23
C PRO A 138 -13.49 -5.68 -22.92
N SER A 139 -13.98 -4.68 -22.19
CA SER A 139 -14.92 -3.66 -22.69
C SER A 139 -14.19 -2.48 -23.34
N GLN A 140 -14.92 -1.59 -24.02
CA GLN A 140 -14.35 -0.31 -24.51
C GLN A 140 -13.75 0.53 -23.37
N TYR A 141 -14.32 0.46 -22.17
CA TYR A 141 -13.84 1.20 -21.00
C TYR A 141 -12.52 0.62 -20.48
N SER A 142 -12.41 -0.70 -20.37
CA SER A 142 -11.16 -1.32 -19.90
C SER A 142 -10.04 -1.18 -20.92
N LYS A 143 -10.33 -1.30 -22.21
CA LYS A 143 -9.37 -1.04 -23.29
C LYS A 143 -8.79 0.38 -23.22
N PHE A 144 -9.62 1.38 -22.97
CA PHE A 144 -9.14 2.75 -22.74
C PHE A 144 -8.08 2.83 -21.63
N PHE A 145 -8.30 2.18 -20.48
CA PHE A 145 -7.31 2.19 -19.39
C PHE A 145 -6.05 1.39 -19.75
N LYS A 146 -6.20 0.24 -20.42
CA LYS A 146 -5.06 -0.57 -20.86
C LYS A 146 -4.18 0.18 -21.87
N ASP A 147 -4.79 0.92 -22.80
CA ASP A 147 -4.06 1.71 -23.80
C ASP A 147 -3.24 2.84 -23.15
N LYS A 148 -3.73 3.41 -22.04
CA LYS A 148 -3.02 4.46 -21.30
C LYS A 148 -1.97 3.91 -20.34
N CYS A 149 -2.25 2.75 -19.73
CA CYS A 149 -1.38 2.11 -18.76
C CYS A 149 -1.23 0.60 -19.08
N PRO A 150 -0.42 0.21 -20.07
CA PRO A 150 -0.35 -1.17 -20.56
C PRO A 150 0.11 -2.19 -19.51
N GLN A 151 0.91 -1.74 -18.54
CA GLN A 151 1.43 -2.54 -17.44
C GLN A 151 0.46 -2.64 -16.24
N ALA A 152 -0.66 -1.91 -16.27
CA ALA A 152 -1.63 -1.90 -15.19
C ALA A 152 -2.81 -2.83 -15.49
N TYR A 153 -3.49 -3.27 -14.42
CA TYR A 153 -4.72 -4.02 -14.52
C TYR A 153 -5.88 -3.09 -14.89
N SER A 154 -6.61 -3.39 -15.96
CA SER A 154 -7.67 -2.52 -16.52
C SER A 154 -9.09 -2.99 -16.22
N TYR A 155 -9.29 -4.28 -15.89
CA TYR A 155 -10.57 -4.86 -15.46
C TYR A 155 -10.34 -6.20 -14.75
N ALA A 156 -11.36 -6.77 -14.09
CA ALA A 156 -11.22 -7.90 -13.15
C ALA A 156 -10.55 -9.19 -13.66
N TYR A 157 -10.51 -9.44 -14.98
CA TYR A 157 -9.82 -10.59 -15.56
C TYR A 157 -8.79 -10.20 -16.64
N ASP A 158 -8.22 -9.00 -16.53
CA ASP A 158 -7.06 -8.60 -17.34
C ASP A 158 -5.93 -9.63 -17.21
N ASP A 159 -5.12 -9.73 -18.26
CA ASP A 159 -4.17 -10.80 -18.43
C ASP A 159 -2.95 -10.68 -17.48
N LYS A 160 -2.07 -11.69 -17.52
CA LYS A 160 -0.91 -11.78 -16.63
C LYS A 160 0.19 -10.74 -16.91
N SER A 161 0.11 -9.94 -17.99
CA SER A 161 1.09 -8.86 -18.24
C SER A 161 1.09 -7.79 -17.16
N SER A 162 0.05 -7.75 -16.34
CA SER A 162 -0.14 -6.79 -15.26
C SER A 162 0.08 -7.39 -13.86
N THR A 163 0.55 -8.64 -13.77
CA THR A 163 0.94 -9.29 -12.51
C THR A 163 2.45 -9.47 -12.47
N PHE A 164 3.09 -8.88 -11.46
CA PHE A 164 4.55 -8.93 -11.29
C PHE A 164 4.89 -9.70 -10.02
N THR A 165 5.89 -10.57 -10.12
CA THR A 165 6.35 -11.39 -9.00
C THR A 165 7.83 -11.11 -8.74
N CYS A 166 8.15 -10.81 -7.47
CA CYS A 166 9.51 -10.63 -6.99
C CYS A 166 9.89 -11.75 -6.00
N THR A 167 11.19 -11.90 -5.74
CA THR A 167 11.69 -12.79 -4.68
C THR A 167 11.28 -12.29 -3.29
N SER A 168 11.25 -13.17 -2.30
CA SER A 168 11.05 -12.80 -0.90
C SER A 168 12.13 -11.82 -0.40
N GLY A 169 11.78 -10.98 0.57
CA GLY A 169 12.64 -9.91 1.08
C GLY A 169 12.87 -8.74 0.12
N ALA A 170 12.07 -8.61 -0.95
CA ALA A 170 12.20 -7.51 -1.89
C ALA A 170 11.91 -6.15 -1.26
N SER A 171 12.60 -5.13 -1.76
CA SER A 171 12.27 -3.72 -1.51
C SER A 171 11.38 -3.19 -2.63
N TYR A 172 10.27 -2.57 -2.26
CA TYR A 172 9.29 -1.97 -3.18
C TYR A 172 9.39 -0.46 -3.13
N GLN A 173 9.51 0.17 -4.30
CA GLN A 173 9.43 1.62 -4.46
C GLN A 173 8.09 1.98 -5.10
N ILE A 174 7.27 2.73 -4.36
CA ILE A 174 6.00 3.28 -4.81
C ILE A 174 6.20 4.77 -5.09
N THR A 175 6.22 5.14 -6.36
CA THR A 175 6.33 6.54 -6.78
C THR A 175 4.99 7.04 -7.30
N PHE A 176 4.48 8.11 -6.69
CA PHE A 176 3.33 8.85 -7.17
C PHE A 176 3.79 9.95 -8.13
N CYS A 177 3.09 10.11 -9.25
CA CYS A 177 3.53 10.91 -10.40
C CYS A 177 4.93 10.49 -10.93
N PRO A 178 5.10 9.21 -11.32
CA PRO A 178 6.38 8.69 -11.81
C PRO A 178 6.82 9.33 -13.12
#